data_AF-A0A847YF79-F1
#
_entry.id   AF-A0A847YF79-F1
#
_cell.length_a   1.000
_cell.length_b   1.000
_cell.length_c   1.000
_cell.angle_alpha   90.00
_cell.angle_beta   90.00
_cell.angle_gamma   90.00
#
_symmetry.space_group_name_H-M   'P 1'
#
loop_
_entity.id
_entity.type
_entity.pdbx_description
1 polymer ?
#
loop_
_entity_poly.entity_id
_entity_poly.type
_entity_poly.pdbx_seq_one_letter_code
_entity_poly.pdbx_strand_id
1 'polypeptide(L)'
;MSWLLFLDESGHDHRNMPYEIRGGVAIHAGRLWPFVQSMQRLELYCFGGPLNLYQKELKGSTLLDPKRFRFAGQAPSMPDEARWKQCRAFLTKGLEKKTPNRDEFTAYGQACLEMARGVMKLLSDHEAVLFAAAIPRGVAKPATWQADKYLRKDQVFLLERFFYFLESKGEHGLLVVDEWDKTEERRFVARVQRYFTKTDNGVYRTTWVVPTPFFVSSDMTYPVQAADICIYCVNWGFRLPSVGMNAPTREEIASEFGPWLNRLQFRGQGYRDGAVFESFGIVYVPDPYTGK
;
A
#
# COMPACT_ATOMS: atom_id res chain seq x y z
N MET A 1 7.18 21.15 8.62
CA MET A 1 8.01 19.94 8.50
C MET A 1 7.61 19.25 7.20
N SER A 2 7.97 17.99 6.92
CA SER A 2 7.65 17.33 5.64
C SER A 2 6.88 16.01 5.82
N TRP A 3 6.12 15.65 4.80
CA TRP A 3 5.46 14.35 4.69
C TRP A 3 6.27 13.41 3.79
N LEU A 4 6.29 12.12 4.14
CA LEU A 4 6.89 11.09 3.30
C LEU A 4 5.76 10.18 2.80
N LEU A 5 5.59 10.10 1.49
CA LEU A 5 4.66 9.18 0.85
C LEU A 5 5.40 7.90 0.48
N PHE A 6 5.16 6.84 1.24
CA PHE A 6 5.68 5.50 0.99
C PHE A 6 4.78 4.81 -0.03
N LEU A 7 5.36 4.43 -1.17
CA LEU A 7 4.68 3.90 -2.34
C LEU A 7 5.10 2.46 -2.61
N ASP A 8 4.10 1.67 -2.97
CA ASP A 8 4.25 0.30 -3.43
C ASP A 8 3.22 -0.01 -4.54
N GLU A 9 3.27 -1.23 -5.05
CA GLU A 9 2.51 -1.75 -6.18
C GLU A 9 1.80 -3.07 -5.84
N SER A 10 0.55 -3.21 -6.27
CA SER A 10 -0.22 -4.43 -6.12
C SER A 10 -0.83 -4.87 -7.45
N GLY A 11 -0.68 -6.13 -7.82
CA GLY A 11 -1.28 -6.71 -9.03
C GLY A 11 -0.52 -6.50 -10.35
N HIS A 12 0.70 -5.97 -10.31
CA HIS A 12 1.55 -5.76 -11.50
C HIS A 12 2.11 -7.06 -12.10
N ASP A 13 2.04 -8.18 -11.37
CA ASP A 13 2.38 -9.51 -11.89
C ASP A 13 1.30 -10.10 -12.83
N HIS A 14 0.17 -9.39 -12.99
CA HIS A 14 -1.01 -9.74 -13.79
C HIS A 14 -1.54 -11.16 -13.56
N ARG A 15 -1.27 -11.77 -12.40
CA ARG A 15 -1.75 -13.13 -12.11
C ARG A 15 -3.25 -13.09 -11.80
N ASN A 16 -3.57 -12.98 -10.52
CA ASN A 16 -4.94 -13.22 -10.05
C ASN A 16 -5.65 -11.98 -9.52
N MET A 17 -4.93 -10.87 -9.30
CA MET A 17 -5.53 -9.66 -8.74
C MET A 17 -6.42 -8.95 -9.75
N PRO A 18 -7.57 -8.40 -9.33
CA PRO A 18 -8.53 -7.79 -10.25
C PRO A 18 -8.06 -6.46 -10.87
N TYR A 19 -7.19 -5.74 -10.18
CA TYR A 19 -6.67 -4.44 -10.59
C TYR A 19 -5.14 -4.40 -10.47
N GLU A 20 -4.54 -3.47 -11.18
CA GLU A 20 -3.21 -2.97 -10.84
C GLU A 20 -3.40 -1.71 -10.00
N ILE A 21 -2.76 -1.68 -8.83
CA ILE A 21 -2.83 -0.56 -7.90
C ILE A 21 -1.43 -0.04 -7.65
N ARG A 22 -1.30 1.28 -7.70
CA ARG A 22 -0.14 2.00 -7.19
C ARG A 22 -0.59 2.93 -6.09
N GLY A 23 0.09 2.92 -4.96
CA GLY A 23 -0.32 3.74 -3.84
C GLY A 23 0.47 3.44 -2.60
N GLY A 24 -0.02 3.94 -1.48
CA GLY A 24 0.55 3.67 -0.18
C GLY A 24 0.15 4.74 0.82
N VAL A 25 1.02 5.01 1.79
CA VAL A 25 0.68 5.83 2.96
C VAL A 25 1.63 7.01 3.10
N ALA A 26 1.05 8.19 3.34
CA ALA A 26 1.79 9.37 3.74
C ALA A 26 1.89 9.43 5.26
N ILE A 27 3.10 9.60 5.79
CA ILE A 27 3.37 9.75 7.22
C ILE A 27 4.21 11.02 7.41
N HIS A 28 3.79 11.86 8.36
CA HIS A 28 4.55 13.05 8.72
C HIS A 28 5.90 12.66 9.33
N ALA A 29 6.99 13.36 8.97
CA ALA A 29 8.35 13.02 9.41
C ALA A 29 8.46 12.93 10.95
N GLY A 30 7.77 13.81 11.68
CA GLY A 30 7.75 13.80 13.16
C GLY A 30 7.01 12.60 13.78
N ARG A 31 6.23 11.84 12.99
CA ARG A 31 5.51 10.63 13.44
C ARG A 31 6.18 9.34 12.98
N LEU A 32 7.14 9.42 12.05
CA LEU A 32 7.72 8.26 11.37
C LEU A 32 8.45 7.32 12.32
N TRP A 33 9.36 7.84 13.15
CA TRP A 33 10.11 7.00 14.08
C TRP A 33 9.20 6.34 15.14
N PRO A 34 8.29 7.06 15.82
CA PRO A 34 7.30 6.43 16.68
C PRO A 34 6.47 5.33 15.99
N PHE A 35 6.08 5.53 14.74
CA PHE A 35 5.36 4.53 13.94
C PHE A 35 6.21 3.27 13.73
N VAL A 36 7.47 3.42 13.32
CA VAL A 36 8.41 2.30 13.12
C VAL A 36 8.60 1.51 14.41
N GLN A 37 8.78 2.18 15.55
CA GLN A 37 8.89 1.51 16.85
C GLN A 37 7.61 0.75 17.22
N SER A 38 6.44 1.31 16.91
CA SER A 38 5.16 0.63 17.13
C SER A 38 4.99 -0.60 16.24
N MET A 39 5.41 -0.53 14.97
CA MET A 39 5.42 -1.67 14.04
C MET A 39 6.31 -2.81 14.55
N GLN A 40 7.52 -2.48 15.03
CA GLN A 40 8.44 -3.48 15.62
C GLN A 40 7.82 -4.17 16.85
N ARG A 41 7.20 -3.41 17.75
CA ARG A 41 6.50 -3.98 18.91
C ARG A 41 5.32 -4.84 18.51
N LEU A 42 4.53 -4.40 17.52
CA LEU A 42 3.40 -5.15 17.01
C LEU A 42 3.85 -6.48 16.40
N GLU A 43 4.91 -6.47 15.60
CA GLU A 43 5.46 -7.69 15.01
C GLU A 43 5.88 -8.70 16.09
N LEU A 44 6.63 -8.25 17.11
CA LEU A 44 7.01 -9.09 18.24
C LEU A 44 5.79 -9.66 18.97
N TYR A 45 4.78 -8.83 19.19
CA TYR A 45 3.54 -9.23 19.87
C TYR A 45 2.67 -10.19 19.03
N CYS A 46 2.66 -10.08 17.71
CA CYS A 46 1.90 -10.99 16.86
C CYS A 46 2.60 -12.35 16.73
N PHE A 47 3.91 -12.35 16.44
CA PHE A 47 4.63 -13.56 16.03
C PHE A 47 5.50 -14.18 17.14
N GLY A 48 5.69 -13.49 18.26
CA GLY A 48 6.57 -13.92 19.36
C GLY A 48 8.06 -13.73 19.08
N GLY A 49 8.41 -13.07 17.97
CA GLY A 49 9.78 -12.80 17.54
C GLY A 49 9.80 -12.05 16.20
N PRO A 50 10.92 -11.41 15.83
CA PRO A 50 11.04 -10.67 14.58
C PRO A 50 11.09 -11.64 13.39
N LEU A 51 10.34 -11.34 12.32
CA LEU A 51 10.19 -12.21 11.16
C LEU A 51 11.45 -12.34 10.31
N ASN A 52 12.36 -11.37 10.39
CA ASN A 52 13.63 -11.41 9.68
C ASN A 52 14.50 -12.63 10.10
N LEU A 53 14.40 -13.09 11.35
CA LEU A 53 15.05 -14.32 11.82
C LEU A 53 14.53 -15.58 11.11
N TYR A 54 13.34 -15.49 10.53
CA TYR A 54 12.68 -16.56 9.81
C TYR A 54 12.67 -16.37 8.29
N GLN A 55 13.44 -15.39 7.79
CA GLN A 55 13.45 -15.00 6.36
C GLN A 55 12.03 -14.75 5.84
N LYS A 56 11.20 -14.11 6.67
CA LYS A 56 9.84 -13.72 6.34
C LYS A 56 9.71 -12.20 6.36
N GLU A 57 8.84 -11.74 5.50
CA GLU A 57 8.51 -10.34 5.32
C GLU A 57 7.02 -10.13 5.55
N LEU A 58 6.67 -8.93 5.99
CA LEU A 58 5.28 -8.47 6.10
C LEU A 58 4.77 -8.08 4.71
N LYS A 59 4.08 -9.01 4.05
CA LYS A 59 3.35 -8.72 2.80
C LYS A 59 1.86 -8.93 2.96
N GLY A 60 1.04 -8.02 2.45
CA GLY A 60 -0.42 -8.14 2.39
C GLY A 60 -0.85 -9.46 1.76
N SER A 61 -0.20 -9.86 0.66
CA SER A 61 -0.44 -11.15 -0.01
C SER A 61 -0.13 -12.38 0.85
N THR A 62 0.74 -12.26 1.85
CA THR A 62 1.09 -13.35 2.77
C THR A 62 0.20 -13.35 4.02
N LEU A 63 -0.02 -12.17 4.61
CA LEU A 63 -0.81 -12.00 5.84
C LEU A 63 -2.30 -12.23 5.59
N LEU A 64 -2.79 -11.84 4.41
CA LEU A 64 -4.20 -11.89 4.04
C LEU A 64 -4.49 -12.96 2.99
N ASP A 65 -3.61 -13.96 2.83
CA ASP A 65 -3.91 -15.13 1.99
C ASP A 65 -5.17 -15.86 2.50
N PRO A 66 -6.06 -16.38 1.63
CA PRO A 66 -7.27 -17.08 2.04
C PRO A 66 -7.02 -18.21 3.05
N LYS A 67 -5.86 -18.88 2.98
CA LYS A 67 -5.47 -19.92 3.94
C LYS A 67 -5.26 -19.35 5.35
N ARG A 68 -4.83 -18.08 5.50
CA ARG A 68 -4.65 -17.46 6.83
C ARG A 68 -5.97 -17.28 7.54
N PHE A 69 -7.01 -16.84 6.84
CA PHE A 69 -8.37 -16.80 7.37
C PHE A 69 -8.85 -18.19 7.79
N ARG A 70 -8.67 -19.17 6.90
CA ARG A 70 -9.03 -20.56 7.21
C ARG A 70 -8.29 -21.10 8.43
N PHE A 71 -6.99 -20.85 8.54
CA PHE A 71 -6.19 -21.28 9.69
C PHE A 71 -6.63 -20.58 10.97
N ALA A 72 -6.81 -19.26 10.94
CA ALA A 72 -7.22 -18.48 12.09
C ALA A 72 -8.56 -18.95 12.67
N GLY A 73 -9.50 -19.35 11.80
CA GLY A 73 -10.83 -19.84 12.17
C GLY A 73 -10.89 -21.31 12.62
N GLN A 74 -9.78 -22.05 12.70
CA GLN A 74 -9.79 -23.46 13.10
C GLN A 74 -10.09 -23.67 14.59
N ALA A 75 -9.86 -22.66 15.43
CA ALA A 75 -10.11 -22.67 16.86
C ALA A 75 -10.41 -21.24 17.36
N PRO A 76 -10.94 -21.07 18.59
CA PRO A 76 -11.02 -19.76 19.23
C PRO A 76 -9.66 -19.05 19.34
N SER A 77 -9.69 -17.75 19.62
CA SER A 77 -8.47 -16.96 19.82
C SER A 77 -7.57 -17.61 20.88
N MET A 78 -6.32 -17.87 20.52
CA MET A 78 -5.34 -18.39 21.47
C MET A 78 -4.92 -17.29 22.46
N PRO A 79 -4.64 -17.63 23.73
CA PRO A 79 -3.90 -16.74 24.61
C PRO A 79 -2.52 -16.41 24.03
N ASP A 80 -2.03 -15.20 24.30
CA ASP A 80 -0.80 -14.67 23.68
C ASP A 80 0.40 -15.62 23.81
N GLU A 81 0.69 -16.12 25.01
CA GLU A 81 1.83 -17.03 25.23
C GLU A 81 1.72 -18.32 24.41
N ALA A 82 0.51 -18.89 24.30
CA ALA A 82 0.25 -20.07 23.50
C ALA A 82 0.39 -19.76 22.00
N ARG A 83 -0.15 -18.62 21.54
CA ARG A 83 -0.01 -18.15 20.15
C ARG A 83 1.46 -17.96 19.80
N TRP A 84 2.25 -17.28 20.63
CA TRP A 84 3.68 -17.06 20.40
C TRP A 84 4.47 -18.35 20.30
N LYS A 85 4.23 -19.31 21.21
CA LYS A 85 4.91 -20.60 21.19
C LYS A 85 4.62 -21.36 19.90
N GLN A 86 3.35 -21.48 19.53
CA GLN A 86 2.93 -22.24 18.35
C GLN A 86 3.30 -21.53 17.04
N CYS A 87 3.21 -20.20 16.99
CA CYS A 87 3.60 -19.40 15.84
C CYS A 87 5.11 -19.48 15.58
N ARG A 88 5.95 -19.40 16.63
CA ARG A 88 7.40 -19.62 16.47
C ARG A 88 7.70 -21.02 16.00
N ALA A 89 7.03 -22.04 16.54
CA ALA A 89 7.20 -23.42 16.08
C ALA A 89 6.81 -23.58 14.60
N PHE A 90 5.73 -22.94 14.15
CA PHE A 90 5.36 -22.87 12.73
C PHE A 90 6.49 -22.29 11.87
N LEU A 91 7.01 -21.13 12.26
CA LEU A 91 8.05 -20.41 11.52
C LEU A 91 9.38 -21.19 11.48
N THR A 92 9.81 -21.74 12.62
CA THR A 92 11.01 -22.59 12.71
C THR A 92 10.89 -23.82 11.84
N LYS A 93 9.76 -24.54 11.88
CA LYS A 93 9.55 -25.71 11.01
C LYS A 93 9.57 -25.35 9.53
N GLY A 94 9.14 -24.14 9.17
CA GLY A 94 9.28 -23.61 7.81
C GLY A 94 10.73 -23.54 7.34
N LEU A 95 11.65 -23.09 8.21
CA LEU A 95 13.09 -23.09 7.92
C LEU A 95 13.66 -24.51 7.82
N GLU A 96 13.22 -25.40 8.71
CA GLU A 96 13.66 -26.80 8.77
C GLU A 96 13.02 -27.70 7.70
N LYS A 97 12.14 -27.16 6.86
CA LYS A 97 11.33 -27.90 5.87
C LYS A 97 10.51 -29.04 6.50
N LYS A 98 10.05 -28.85 7.74
CA LYS A 98 9.17 -29.77 8.45
C LYS A 98 7.72 -29.31 8.35
N THR A 99 6.78 -30.26 8.47
CA THR A 99 5.34 -29.98 8.43
C THR A 99 4.84 -29.46 9.78
N PRO A 100 4.25 -28.24 9.83
CA PRO A 100 3.60 -27.76 11.04
C PRO A 100 2.33 -28.54 11.38
N ASN A 101 1.96 -28.59 12.66
CA ASN A 101 0.72 -29.20 13.12
C ASN A 101 -0.46 -28.21 13.04
N ARG A 102 -1.68 -28.68 13.37
CA ARG A 102 -2.91 -27.86 13.30
C ARG A 102 -2.85 -26.62 14.19
N ASP A 103 -2.35 -26.73 15.42
CA ASP A 103 -2.29 -25.60 16.36
C ASP A 103 -1.27 -24.56 15.89
N GLU A 104 -0.15 -24.99 15.32
CA GLU A 104 0.87 -24.13 14.71
C GLU A 104 0.33 -23.38 13.50
N PHE A 105 -0.43 -24.05 12.62
CA PHE A 105 -1.15 -23.39 11.54
C PHE A 105 -2.14 -22.36 12.08
N THR A 106 -2.94 -22.73 13.07
CA THR A 106 -3.95 -21.87 13.68
C THR A 106 -3.33 -20.61 14.27
N ALA A 107 -2.28 -20.78 15.09
CA ALA A 107 -1.56 -19.68 15.72
C ALA A 107 -0.95 -18.71 14.69
N TYR A 108 -0.34 -19.24 13.63
CA TYR A 108 0.22 -18.39 12.58
C TYR A 108 -0.87 -17.65 11.79
N GLY A 109 -2.00 -18.32 11.50
CA GLY A 109 -3.16 -17.66 10.90
C GLY A 109 -3.69 -16.51 11.74
N GLN A 110 -3.88 -16.72 13.05
CA GLN A 110 -4.31 -15.69 13.99
C GLN A 110 -3.30 -14.53 14.06
N ALA A 111 -2.00 -14.84 14.18
CA ALA A 111 -0.94 -13.84 14.19
C ALA A 111 -0.90 -12.98 12.92
N CYS A 112 -1.10 -13.58 11.74
CA CYS A 112 -1.16 -12.84 10.48
C CYS A 112 -2.31 -11.82 10.43
N LEU A 113 -3.51 -12.23 10.85
CA LEU A 113 -4.67 -11.33 10.87
C LEU A 113 -4.52 -10.25 11.93
N GLU A 114 -4.01 -10.60 13.11
CA GLU A 114 -3.73 -9.65 14.19
C GLU A 114 -2.70 -8.60 13.76
N MET A 115 -1.66 -9.00 13.02
CA MET A 115 -0.70 -8.08 12.43
C MET A 115 -1.37 -7.12 11.45
N ALA A 116 -2.14 -7.63 10.49
CA ALA A 116 -2.82 -6.78 9.49
C ALA A 116 -3.78 -5.77 10.14
N ARG A 117 -4.55 -6.19 11.15
CA ARG A 117 -5.42 -5.31 11.95
C ARG A 117 -4.62 -4.25 12.71
N GLY A 118 -3.54 -4.68 13.35
CA GLY A 118 -2.65 -3.81 14.10
C GLY A 118 -2.02 -2.74 13.22
N VAL A 119 -1.58 -3.09 12.01
CA VAL A 119 -1.02 -2.14 11.03
C VAL A 119 -2.03 -1.03 10.70
N MET A 120 -3.28 -1.38 10.39
CA MET A 120 -4.32 -0.38 10.11
C MET A 120 -4.56 0.55 11.31
N LYS A 121 -4.56 -0.01 12.51
CA LYS A 121 -4.68 0.76 13.75
C LYS A 121 -3.50 1.70 13.94
N LEU A 122 -2.26 1.22 13.77
CA LEU A 122 -1.06 2.05 13.90
C LEU A 122 -1.04 3.19 12.87
N LEU A 123 -1.41 2.92 11.62
CA LEU A 123 -1.55 3.97 10.61
C LEU A 123 -2.54 5.05 11.07
N SER A 124 -3.68 4.66 11.64
CA SER A 124 -4.67 5.60 12.17
C SER A 124 -4.13 6.37 13.38
N ASP A 125 -3.49 5.69 14.34
CA ASP A 125 -2.97 6.30 15.58
C ASP A 125 -1.82 7.27 15.30
N HIS A 126 -1.09 7.05 14.20
CA HIS A 126 0.01 7.91 13.74
C HIS A 126 -0.41 8.91 12.65
N GLU A 127 -1.71 9.10 12.44
CA GLU A 127 -2.29 10.07 11.49
C GLU A 127 -1.78 9.88 10.05
N ALA A 128 -1.50 8.63 9.67
CA ALA A 128 -1.12 8.30 8.31
C ALA A 128 -2.30 8.47 7.36
N VAL A 129 -2.01 8.82 6.10
CA VAL A 129 -3.02 9.09 5.09
C VAL A 129 -2.81 8.19 3.88
N LEU A 130 -3.83 7.43 3.50
CA LEU A 130 -3.80 6.48 2.39
C LEU A 130 -4.12 7.17 1.05
N PHE A 131 -3.31 6.84 0.05
CA PHE A 131 -3.50 7.22 -1.35
C PHE A 131 -3.37 5.99 -2.24
N ALA A 132 -4.24 5.84 -3.24
CA ALA A 132 -4.13 4.75 -4.21
C ALA A 132 -4.77 5.14 -5.54
N ALA A 133 -4.14 4.72 -6.63
CA ALA A 133 -4.72 4.75 -7.97
C ALA A 133 -4.81 3.32 -8.50
N ALA A 134 -6.03 2.92 -8.84
CA ALA A 134 -6.34 1.60 -9.41
C ALA A 134 -6.63 1.74 -10.92
N ILE A 135 -6.12 0.80 -11.71
CA ILE A 135 -6.46 0.64 -13.13
C ILE A 135 -6.96 -0.80 -13.37
N PRO A 136 -7.77 -1.05 -14.42
CA PRO A 136 -8.14 -2.41 -14.79
C PRO A 136 -6.90 -3.31 -14.94
N ARG A 137 -7.01 -4.60 -14.58
CA ARG A 137 -5.94 -5.56 -14.89
C ARG A 137 -5.77 -5.69 -16.40
N GLY A 138 -4.53 -5.71 -16.86
CA GLY A 138 -4.19 -6.15 -18.22
C GLY A 138 -4.41 -5.06 -19.25
N VAL A 139 -4.42 -3.80 -18.83
CA VAL A 139 -4.42 -2.68 -19.77
C VAL A 139 -3.13 -2.74 -20.60
N ALA A 140 -3.29 -2.88 -21.90
CA ALA A 140 -2.17 -2.87 -22.83
C ALA A 140 -1.65 -1.45 -23.02
N LYS A 141 -0.35 -1.26 -22.80
CA LYS A 141 0.33 -0.03 -23.18
C LYS A 141 0.28 0.14 -24.70
N PRO A 142 -0.18 1.30 -25.22
CA PRO A 142 -0.14 1.57 -26.65
C PRO A 142 1.30 1.49 -27.18
N ALA A 143 1.48 0.91 -28.36
CA ALA A 143 2.76 0.81 -29.05
C ALA A 143 3.15 2.16 -29.71
N THR A 144 3.10 3.25 -28.95
CA THR A 144 3.47 4.59 -29.40
C THR A 144 4.65 5.10 -28.59
N TRP A 145 5.58 5.79 -29.24
CA TRP A 145 6.75 6.41 -28.59
C TRP A 145 6.35 7.41 -27.49
N GLN A 146 5.18 8.02 -27.61
CA GLN A 146 4.60 8.90 -26.61
C GLN A 146 4.29 8.15 -25.31
N ALA A 147 3.68 6.97 -25.39
CA ALA A 147 3.37 6.14 -24.22
C ALA A 147 4.63 5.69 -23.46
N ASP A 148 5.80 5.63 -24.11
CA ASP A 148 7.07 5.34 -23.45
C ASP A 148 7.59 6.47 -22.57
N LYS A 149 7.25 7.71 -22.92
CA LYS A 149 7.82 8.93 -22.33
C LYS A 149 6.93 9.60 -21.30
N TYR A 150 5.62 9.37 -21.35
CA TYR A 150 4.70 10.00 -20.41
C TYR A 150 4.56 9.21 -19.12
N LEU A 151 4.35 9.95 -18.04
CA LEU A 151 3.88 9.40 -16.77
C LEU A 151 2.41 8.98 -16.96
N ARG A 152 2.05 7.75 -16.56
CA ARG A 152 0.70 7.24 -16.76
C ARG A 152 -0.33 8.04 -15.94
N LYS A 153 -1.59 8.08 -16.39
CA LYS A 153 -2.64 8.86 -15.71
C LYS A 153 -2.89 8.46 -14.26
N ASP A 154 -2.80 7.17 -13.94
CA ASP A 154 -2.92 6.68 -12.55
C ASP A 154 -1.84 7.26 -11.65
N GLN A 155 -0.60 7.34 -12.14
CA GLN A 155 0.51 7.98 -11.43
C GLN A 155 0.29 9.50 -11.30
N VAL A 156 -0.18 10.16 -12.35
CA VAL A 156 -0.50 11.61 -12.32
C VAL A 156 -1.60 11.90 -11.31
N PHE A 157 -2.67 11.11 -11.29
CA PHE A 157 -3.79 11.28 -10.37
C PHE A 157 -3.43 10.94 -8.92
N LEU A 158 -2.53 9.98 -8.69
CA LEU A 158 -1.96 9.72 -7.37
C LEU A 158 -1.20 10.94 -6.86
N LEU A 159 -0.31 11.50 -7.68
CA LEU A 159 0.49 12.68 -7.33
C LEU A 159 -0.36 13.95 -7.17
N GLU A 160 -1.43 14.08 -7.95
CA GLU A 160 -2.42 15.14 -7.81
C GLU A 160 -3.10 15.12 -6.43
N ARG A 161 -3.52 13.94 -5.95
CA ARG A 161 -4.13 13.80 -4.62
C ARG A 161 -3.14 14.09 -3.51
N PHE A 162 -1.90 13.61 -3.66
CA PHE A 162 -0.85 13.91 -2.71
C PHE A 162 -0.57 15.42 -2.68
N PHE A 163 -0.55 16.08 -3.84
CA PHE A 163 -0.43 17.53 -3.92
C PHE A 163 -1.55 18.26 -3.16
N TYR A 164 -2.83 17.93 -3.40
CA TYR A 164 -3.95 18.58 -2.70
C TYR A 164 -3.85 18.40 -1.18
N PHE A 165 -3.43 17.21 -0.74
CA PHE A 165 -3.17 16.95 0.66
C PHE A 165 -2.06 17.87 1.22
N LEU A 166 -0.90 17.92 0.57
CA LEU A 166 0.23 18.73 1.01
C LEU A 166 -0.09 20.23 1.02
N GLU A 167 -0.79 20.71 -0.01
CA GLU A 167 -1.26 22.09 -0.11
C GLU A 167 -2.18 22.43 1.07
N SER A 168 -3.10 21.53 1.44
CA SER A 168 -3.97 21.70 2.61
C SER A 168 -3.20 21.72 3.95
N LYS A 169 -1.98 21.17 3.99
CA LYS A 169 -1.10 21.19 5.16
C LYS A 169 -0.13 22.37 5.15
N GLY A 170 0.10 23.00 3.99
CA GLY A 170 1.17 23.99 3.82
C GLY A 170 2.56 23.39 4.03
N GLU A 171 2.75 22.11 3.69
CA GLU A 171 4.00 21.36 3.93
C GLU A 171 4.48 20.64 2.68
N HIS A 172 5.79 20.44 2.56
CA HIS A 172 6.38 19.73 1.42
C HIS A 172 6.30 18.21 1.60
N GLY A 173 6.25 17.49 0.48
CA GLY A 173 6.21 16.03 0.44
C GLY A 173 7.35 15.41 -0.34
N LEU A 174 7.87 14.29 0.17
CA LEU A 174 8.84 13.43 -0.50
C LEU A 174 8.18 12.12 -0.95
N LEU A 175 8.68 11.56 -2.06
CA LEU A 175 8.27 10.25 -2.56
C LEU A 175 9.31 9.21 -2.10
N VAL A 176 8.86 8.18 -1.40
CA VAL A 176 9.65 7.01 -1.03
C VAL A 176 9.02 5.80 -1.71
N VAL A 177 9.76 5.09 -2.55
CA VAL A 177 9.22 4.03 -3.42
C VAL A 177 9.95 2.73 -3.14
N ASP A 178 9.22 1.61 -3.14
CA ASP A 178 9.86 0.29 -3.15
C ASP A 178 10.77 0.14 -4.38
N GLU A 179 11.88 -0.59 -4.22
CA GLU A 179 12.86 -0.78 -5.29
C GLU A 179 12.33 -1.70 -6.41
N TRP A 180 12.77 -1.41 -7.64
CA TRP A 180 12.54 -2.27 -8.80
C TRP A 180 13.87 -2.69 -9.41
N ASP A 181 13.81 -3.35 -10.58
CA ASP A 181 15.02 -3.43 -11.39
C ASP A 181 15.48 -2.01 -11.80
N LYS A 182 16.80 -1.82 -11.81
CA LYS A 182 17.42 -0.52 -12.09
C LYS A 182 17.01 0.10 -13.42
N THR A 183 16.54 -0.68 -14.39
CA THR A 183 16.11 -0.15 -15.70
C THR A 183 14.75 0.52 -15.57
N GLU A 184 13.80 -0.12 -14.88
CA GLU A 184 12.47 0.45 -14.63
C GLU A 184 12.54 1.65 -13.68
N GLU A 185 13.37 1.62 -12.64
CA GLU A 185 13.58 2.78 -11.76
C GLU A 185 14.04 4.02 -12.54
N ARG A 186 15.06 3.88 -13.41
CA ARG A 186 15.55 4.98 -14.26
C ARG A 186 14.47 5.50 -15.19
N ARG A 187 13.68 4.61 -15.79
CA ARG A 187 12.56 4.98 -16.67
C ARG A 187 11.50 5.76 -15.89
N PHE A 188 11.15 5.31 -14.69
CA PHE A 188 10.19 5.98 -13.83
C PHE A 188 10.67 7.37 -13.42
N VAL A 189 11.91 7.51 -12.95
CA VAL A 189 12.50 8.81 -12.60
C VAL A 189 12.45 9.76 -13.80
N ALA A 190 12.83 9.30 -14.99
CA ALA A 190 12.77 10.13 -16.20
C ALA A 190 11.34 10.58 -16.55
N ARG A 191 10.33 9.71 -16.38
CA ARG A 191 8.92 10.06 -16.61
C ARG A 191 8.40 11.06 -15.58
N VAL A 192 8.73 10.87 -14.30
CA VAL A 192 8.36 11.79 -13.21
C VAL A 192 8.98 13.17 -13.46
N GLN A 193 10.29 13.24 -13.69
CA GLN A 193 10.99 14.48 -13.98
C GLN A 193 10.41 15.19 -15.20
N ARG A 194 10.14 14.46 -16.30
CA ARG A 194 9.53 15.03 -17.49
C ARG A 194 8.15 15.61 -17.18
N TYR A 195 7.31 14.90 -16.45
CA TYR A 195 5.97 15.39 -16.07
C TYR A 195 6.05 16.69 -15.26
N PHE A 196 6.88 16.73 -14.21
CA PHE A 196 7.03 17.90 -13.34
C PHE A 196 7.75 19.09 -13.99
N THR A 197 8.48 18.89 -15.10
CA THR A 197 9.22 19.98 -15.79
C THR A 197 8.60 20.41 -17.12
N LYS A 198 7.70 19.62 -17.71
CA LYS A 198 7.16 19.85 -19.07
C LYS A 198 5.65 20.04 -19.13
N THR A 199 4.94 19.95 -18.00
CA THR A 199 3.49 20.17 -17.96
C THR A 199 3.18 21.27 -16.95
N ASP A 200 2.21 22.14 -17.26
CA ASP A 200 1.85 23.26 -16.38
C ASP A 200 1.38 22.76 -15.00
N ASN A 201 0.54 21.73 -14.98
CA ASN A 201 0.08 21.08 -13.74
C ASN A 201 1.25 20.46 -12.97
N GLY A 202 2.20 19.81 -13.65
CA GLY A 202 3.38 19.25 -13.02
C GLY A 202 4.23 20.33 -12.38
N VAL A 203 4.55 21.39 -13.13
CA VAL A 203 5.33 22.54 -12.63
C VAL A 203 4.65 23.16 -11.42
N TYR A 204 3.34 23.43 -11.49
CA TYR A 204 2.58 23.95 -10.36
C TYR A 204 2.65 23.03 -9.13
N ARG A 205 2.55 21.71 -9.33
CA ARG A 205 2.61 20.74 -8.23
C ARG A 205 3.98 20.68 -7.53
N THR A 206 5.06 21.16 -8.17
CA THR A 206 6.37 21.26 -7.52
C THR A 206 6.41 22.25 -6.35
N THR A 207 5.41 23.12 -6.19
CA THR A 207 5.27 24.00 -5.03
C THR A 207 5.22 23.20 -3.72
N TRP A 208 4.69 21.99 -3.73
CA TRP A 208 4.59 21.14 -2.54
C TRP A 208 5.21 19.75 -2.71
N VAL A 209 5.21 19.17 -3.91
CA VAL A 209 5.75 17.82 -4.15
C VAL A 209 7.19 17.91 -4.66
N VAL A 210 8.13 17.27 -3.96
CA VAL A 210 9.49 17.11 -4.46
C VAL A 210 9.54 15.95 -5.47
N PRO A 211 9.84 16.20 -6.75
CA PRO A 211 9.69 15.21 -7.82
C PRO A 211 10.90 14.27 -7.96
N THR A 212 11.56 13.97 -6.85
CA THR A 212 12.74 13.09 -6.79
C THR A 212 12.43 11.91 -5.87
N PRO A 213 12.13 10.72 -6.44
CA PRO A 213 11.88 9.52 -5.65
C PRO A 213 13.13 9.01 -4.93
N PHE A 214 12.97 8.59 -3.68
CA PHE A 214 13.94 7.80 -2.93
C PHE A 214 13.54 6.32 -2.99
N PHE A 215 14.41 5.47 -3.50
CA PHE A 215 14.16 4.03 -3.56
C PHE A 215 14.69 3.33 -2.30
N VAL A 216 13.90 2.40 -1.76
CA VAL A 216 14.22 1.66 -0.54
C VAL A 216 13.86 0.18 -0.70
N SER A 217 14.56 -0.69 0.03
CA SER A 217 14.23 -2.12 0.07
C SER A 217 12.98 -2.37 0.91
N SER A 218 11.97 -3.03 0.35
CA SER A 218 10.70 -3.36 1.02
C SER A 218 10.87 -4.20 2.28
N ASP A 219 11.76 -5.19 2.26
CA ASP A 219 11.99 -6.10 3.39
C ASP A 219 12.56 -5.42 4.63
N MET A 220 13.21 -4.26 4.46
CA MET A 220 13.83 -3.48 5.52
C MET A 220 13.01 -2.27 5.98
N THR A 221 11.87 -1.97 5.33
CA THR A 221 11.17 -0.69 5.50
C THR A 221 9.70 -0.86 5.92
N TYR A 222 9.41 -0.86 7.23
CA TYR A 222 8.05 -1.02 7.76
C TYR A 222 6.97 -0.10 7.14
N PRO A 223 7.24 1.20 6.86
CA PRO A 223 6.26 2.05 6.19
C PRO A 223 5.87 1.57 4.78
N VAL A 224 6.82 1.00 4.02
CA VAL A 224 6.55 0.41 2.69
C VAL A 224 5.75 -0.88 2.85
N GLN A 225 6.08 -1.73 3.82
CA GLN A 225 5.28 -2.92 4.14
C GLN A 225 3.84 -2.56 4.58
N ALA A 226 3.67 -1.47 5.32
CA ALA A 226 2.34 -0.96 5.67
C ALA A 226 1.58 -0.44 4.43
N ALA A 227 2.29 0.19 3.49
CA ALA A 227 1.74 0.56 2.18
C ALA A 227 1.27 -0.67 1.40
N ASP A 228 2.09 -1.72 1.27
CA ASP A 228 1.75 -3.01 0.60
C ASP A 228 0.43 -3.58 1.15
N ILE A 229 0.33 -3.70 2.48
CA ILE A 229 -0.87 -4.23 3.15
C ILE A 229 -2.10 -3.39 2.80
N CYS A 230 -1.97 -2.05 2.80
CA CYS A 230 -3.09 -1.17 2.46
C CYS A 230 -3.53 -1.33 1.02
N ILE A 231 -2.60 -1.28 0.05
CA ILE A 231 -2.95 -1.38 -1.37
C ILE A 231 -3.43 -2.78 -1.75
N TYR A 232 -2.97 -3.83 -1.06
CA TYR A 232 -3.53 -5.17 -1.19
C TYR A 232 -5.00 -5.21 -0.76
N CYS A 233 -5.33 -4.58 0.38
CA CYS A 233 -6.70 -4.43 0.85
C CYS A 233 -7.56 -3.61 -0.11
N VAL A 234 -7.03 -2.53 -0.71
CA VAL A 234 -7.75 -1.79 -1.75
C VAL A 234 -8.05 -2.70 -2.95
N ASN A 235 -7.08 -3.50 -3.39
CA ASN A 235 -7.21 -4.37 -4.57
C ASN A 235 -8.33 -5.41 -4.38
N TRP A 236 -8.36 -6.07 -3.23
CA TRP A 236 -9.31 -7.14 -2.98
C TRP A 236 -10.62 -6.70 -2.31
N GLY A 237 -10.64 -5.58 -1.60
CA GLY A 237 -11.76 -5.22 -0.71
C GLY A 237 -12.47 -3.90 -1.03
N PHE A 238 -11.94 -3.03 -1.90
CA PHE A 238 -12.49 -1.68 -2.12
C PHE A 238 -13.01 -1.48 -3.55
N ARG A 239 -14.23 -0.98 -3.72
CA ARG A 239 -14.86 -0.77 -5.03
C ARG A 239 -15.53 0.58 -5.12
N LEU A 240 -15.55 1.13 -6.34
CA LEU A 240 -16.26 2.36 -6.70
C LEU A 240 -17.17 2.08 -7.90
N PRO A 241 -18.34 1.46 -7.69
CA PRO A 241 -19.21 1.03 -8.78
C PRO A 241 -19.69 2.18 -9.66
N SER A 242 -19.89 3.38 -9.09
CA SER A 242 -20.34 4.59 -9.80
C SER A 242 -19.38 5.06 -10.89
N VAL A 243 -18.10 4.65 -10.84
CA VAL A 243 -17.07 4.98 -11.84
C VAL A 243 -16.52 3.74 -12.55
N GLY A 244 -17.19 2.59 -12.42
CA GLY A 244 -16.84 1.36 -13.14
C GLY A 244 -15.76 0.49 -12.47
N MET A 245 -15.39 0.74 -11.22
CA MET A 245 -14.51 -0.15 -10.45
C MET A 245 -15.35 -1.25 -9.78
N ASN A 246 -15.76 -2.26 -10.56
CA ASN A 246 -16.75 -3.28 -10.19
C ASN A 246 -16.28 -4.75 -10.28
N ALA A 247 -14.97 -5.02 -10.33
CA ALA A 247 -14.43 -6.38 -10.37
C ALA A 247 -14.73 -7.16 -9.06
N PRO A 248 -14.63 -8.50 -9.05
CA PRO A 248 -14.92 -9.31 -7.86
C PRO A 248 -14.10 -8.90 -6.63
N THR A 249 -14.73 -8.90 -5.46
CA THR A 249 -14.10 -8.64 -4.15
C THR A 249 -13.91 -9.92 -3.35
N ARG A 250 -12.99 -9.88 -2.38
CA ARG A 250 -12.91 -10.85 -1.28
C ARG A 250 -13.67 -10.29 -0.09
N GLU A 251 -14.77 -10.93 0.29
CA GLU A 251 -15.70 -10.43 1.30
C GLU A 251 -15.06 -10.32 2.69
N GLU A 252 -14.18 -11.26 3.04
CA GLU A 252 -13.45 -11.23 4.30
C GLU A 252 -12.47 -10.04 4.39
N ILE A 253 -11.96 -9.56 3.25
CA ILE A 253 -11.12 -8.35 3.22
C ILE A 253 -11.99 -7.09 3.21
N ALA A 254 -13.05 -7.08 2.41
CA ALA A 254 -13.94 -5.93 2.29
C ALA A 254 -14.60 -5.58 3.63
N SER A 255 -15.15 -6.59 4.32
CA SER A 255 -15.81 -6.42 5.61
C SER A 255 -14.83 -5.98 6.72
N GLU A 256 -13.65 -6.60 6.80
CA GLU A 256 -12.70 -6.35 7.89
C GLU A 256 -11.88 -5.07 7.68
N PHE A 257 -11.46 -4.78 6.46
CA PHE A 257 -10.53 -3.68 6.16
C PHE A 257 -11.19 -2.50 5.45
N GLY A 258 -12.36 -2.67 4.81
CA GLY A 258 -13.09 -1.58 4.16
C GLY A 258 -13.33 -0.35 5.05
N PRO A 259 -13.77 -0.51 6.32
CA PRO A 259 -13.91 0.62 7.25
C PRO A 259 -12.59 1.36 7.52
N TRP A 260 -11.46 0.64 7.57
CA TRP A 260 -10.14 1.23 7.74
C TRP A 260 -9.72 2.02 6.50
N LEU A 261 -9.89 1.46 5.31
CA LEU A 261 -9.58 2.17 4.05
C LEU A 261 -10.39 3.47 3.93
N ASN A 262 -11.66 3.43 4.32
CA ASN A 262 -12.53 4.62 4.33
C ASN A 262 -12.09 5.69 5.32
N ARG A 263 -11.51 5.30 6.46
CA ARG A 263 -10.99 6.20 7.48
C ARG A 263 -9.63 6.78 7.11
N LEU A 264 -8.73 5.94 6.61
CA LEU A 264 -7.33 6.29 6.33
C LEU A 264 -7.17 7.10 5.05
N GLN A 265 -8.04 6.92 4.05
CA GLN A 265 -7.88 7.62 2.79
C GLN A 265 -7.97 9.14 2.96
N PHE A 266 -7.19 9.86 2.16
CA PHE A 266 -7.34 11.31 2.05
C PHE A 266 -8.78 11.69 1.69
N ARG A 267 -9.28 12.74 2.35
CA ARG A 267 -10.53 13.43 2.01
C ARG A 267 -10.26 14.91 2.07
N GLY A 268 -10.48 15.61 0.97
CA GLY A 268 -10.25 17.04 0.89
C GLY A 268 -10.84 17.64 -0.36
N GLN A 269 -10.37 18.83 -0.73
CA GLN A 269 -10.80 19.52 -1.93
C GLN A 269 -9.74 19.41 -3.03
N GLY A 270 -10.20 19.25 -4.27
CA GLY A 270 -9.41 19.40 -5.48
C GLY A 270 -9.90 20.59 -6.29
N TYR A 271 -9.05 21.03 -7.22
CA TYR A 271 -9.29 22.19 -8.07
C TYR A 271 -9.06 21.84 -9.54
N ARG A 272 -10.03 22.18 -10.39
CA ARG A 272 -9.95 22.03 -11.84
C ARG A 272 -10.76 23.12 -12.51
N ASP A 273 -10.15 23.85 -13.45
CA ASP A 273 -10.80 24.90 -14.26
C ASP A 273 -11.55 25.95 -13.42
N GLY A 274 -11.00 26.33 -12.27
CA GLY A 274 -11.61 27.28 -11.33
C GLY A 274 -12.73 26.71 -10.46
N ALA A 275 -13.14 25.46 -10.66
CA ALA A 275 -14.11 24.76 -9.82
C ALA A 275 -13.44 23.97 -8.70
N VAL A 276 -14.08 23.98 -7.52
CA VAL A 276 -13.70 23.18 -6.36
C VAL A 276 -14.55 21.91 -6.34
N PHE A 277 -13.94 20.75 -6.12
CA PHE A 277 -14.64 19.47 -6.03
C PHE A 277 -14.12 18.63 -4.85
N GLU A 278 -14.93 17.71 -4.35
CA GLU A 278 -14.49 16.75 -3.34
C GLU A 278 -13.49 15.75 -3.95
N SER A 279 -12.35 15.58 -3.29
CA SER A 279 -11.27 14.70 -3.70
C SER A 279 -10.98 13.65 -2.64
N PHE A 280 -10.77 12.42 -3.10
CA PHE A 280 -10.51 11.25 -2.28
C PHE A 280 -9.15 10.65 -2.62
N GLY A 281 -8.47 10.10 -1.61
CA GLY A 281 -7.15 9.49 -1.74
C GLY A 281 -7.13 8.27 -2.65
N ILE A 282 -8.23 7.52 -2.72
CA ILE A 282 -8.38 6.35 -3.60
C ILE A 282 -9.12 6.77 -4.88
N VAL A 283 -8.56 6.42 -6.04
CA VAL A 283 -9.14 6.70 -7.36
C VAL A 283 -9.07 5.50 -8.28
N TYR A 284 -10.05 5.39 -9.16
CA TYR A 284 -10.04 4.47 -10.28
C TYR A 284 -9.80 5.20 -11.60
N VAL A 285 -8.88 4.69 -12.40
CA VAL A 285 -8.49 5.23 -13.70
C VAL A 285 -8.78 4.15 -14.74
N PRO A 286 -9.94 4.22 -15.44
CA PRO A 286 -10.34 3.16 -16.37
C PRO A 286 -9.40 3.05 -17.57
N ASP A 287 -8.73 4.16 -17.92
CA ASP A 287 -7.75 4.20 -18.99
C ASP A 287 -6.52 5.05 -18.59
N PRO A 288 -5.37 4.39 -18.31
CA PRO A 288 -4.14 5.08 -17.92
C PRO A 288 -3.38 5.74 -19.09
N TYR A 289 -3.77 5.50 -20.35
CA TYR A 289 -2.98 5.87 -21.53
C TYR A 289 -3.65 6.86 -22.50
N THR A 290 -4.97 7.02 -22.50
CA THR A 290 -5.60 8.03 -23.37
C THR A 290 -5.32 9.46 -22.92
N GLY A 291 -5.07 10.38 -23.86
CA GLY A 291 -4.90 11.80 -23.59
C GLY A 291 -6.24 12.51 -23.44
N LYS A 292 -6.50 13.04 -22.24
CA LYS A 292 -7.34 14.21 -21.95
C LYS A 292 -6.83 14.73 -20.62
#